data_AF-A0A3D2VT28-F1
#
_entry.id   AF-A0A3D2VT28-F1
#
_cell.length_a   1.000
_cell.length_b   1.000
_cell.length_c   1.000
_cell.angle_alpha   90.00
_cell.angle_beta   90.00
_cell.angle_gamma   90.00
#
_symmetry.space_group_name_H-M   'P 1'
#
loop_
_entity.id
_entity.type
_entity.pdbx_description
1 polymer ?
#
loop_
_entity_poly.entity_id
_entity_poly.type
_entity_poly.pdbx_seq_one_letter_code
_entity_poly.pdbx_strand_id
1 'polypeptide(L)'
;IMKFTEGAFRNWGYEIARDEFPDHTITEDELYSVYGGKQPAGKVVIKDRIADIIFQLLQLRPEEFSVLATMNLNGDYLSDAVAAEVGGIGIAPGANMADHVAVFEATHGTAP
;
A
#
# COMPACT_ATOMS: atom_id res chain seq x y z
N ILE A 1 12.90 -10.47 -7.07
CA ILE A 1 13.67 -11.62 -6.54
C ILE A 1 12.74 -12.83 -6.34
N MET A 2 11.71 -12.71 -5.49
CA MET A 2 10.76 -13.78 -5.19
C MET A 2 9.59 -13.84 -6.19
N LYS A 3 9.84 -14.40 -7.38
CA LYS A 3 8.91 -14.35 -8.52
C LYS A 3 7.54 -15.01 -8.27
N PHE A 4 7.52 -16.11 -7.52
CA PHE A 4 6.32 -16.94 -7.36
C PHE A 4 5.58 -16.71 -6.04
N THR A 5 6.05 -15.79 -5.21
CA THR A 5 5.35 -15.35 -3.98
C THR A 5 5.01 -13.86 -4.09
N GLU A 6 5.97 -12.97 -3.91
CA GLU A 6 5.72 -11.52 -4.04
C GLU A 6 5.34 -11.11 -5.46
N GLY A 7 6.00 -11.72 -6.46
CA GLY A 7 5.63 -11.48 -7.86
C GLY A 7 4.21 -11.95 -8.18
N ALA A 8 3.76 -13.04 -7.56
CA ALA A 8 2.38 -13.52 -7.69
C ALA A 8 1.39 -12.59 -6.98
N PHE A 9 1.70 -12.16 -5.74
CA PHE A 9 0.89 -11.19 -4.98
C PHE A 9 0.64 -9.92 -5.79
N ARG A 10 1.68 -9.35 -6.39
CA ARG A 10 1.53 -8.19 -7.27
C ARG A 10 0.58 -8.48 -8.43
N ASN A 11 0.81 -9.58 -9.16
CA ASN A 11 0.00 -9.90 -10.34
C ASN A 11 -1.47 -10.11 -9.98
N TRP A 12 -1.77 -10.84 -8.90
CA TRP A 12 -3.14 -11.03 -8.40
C TRP A 12 -3.79 -9.71 -7.99
N GLY A 13 -3.05 -8.78 -7.39
CA GLY A 13 -3.57 -7.44 -7.08
C GLY A 13 -4.01 -6.67 -8.33
N TYR A 14 -3.22 -6.73 -9.41
CA TYR A 14 -3.60 -6.14 -10.70
C TYR A 14 -4.80 -6.86 -11.34
N GLU A 15 -4.87 -8.18 -11.23
CA GLU A 15 -6.01 -8.96 -11.73
C GLU A 15 -7.31 -8.55 -11.04
N ILE A 16 -7.35 -8.46 -9.70
CA ILE A 16 -8.52 -8.00 -8.95
C ILE A 16 -8.91 -6.58 -9.34
N ALA A 17 -7.94 -5.65 -9.40
CA ALA A 17 -8.22 -4.27 -9.80
C ALA A 17 -8.89 -4.18 -11.17
N ARG A 18 -8.41 -4.96 -12.13
CA ARG A 18 -8.95 -5.02 -13.50
C ARG A 18 -10.30 -5.72 -13.56
N ASP A 19 -10.46 -6.84 -12.88
CA ASP A 19 -11.59 -7.74 -13.08
C ASP A 19 -12.79 -7.36 -12.19
N GLU A 20 -12.54 -6.86 -10.97
CA GLU A 20 -13.60 -6.48 -10.02
C GLU A 20 -13.85 -4.96 -9.98
N PHE A 21 -12.85 -4.13 -10.30
CA PHE A 21 -12.94 -2.67 -10.20
C PHE A 21 -12.54 -1.91 -11.49
N PRO A 22 -12.90 -2.37 -12.71
CA PRO A 22 -12.46 -1.75 -13.97
C PRO A 22 -12.89 -0.28 -14.10
N ASP A 23 -14.08 0.05 -13.59
CA ASP A 23 -14.63 1.40 -13.68
C ASP A 23 -14.05 2.35 -12.62
N HIS A 24 -13.27 1.84 -11.67
CA HIS A 24 -12.69 2.62 -10.58
C HIS A 24 -11.17 2.67 -10.57
N THR A 25 -10.50 1.82 -11.34
CA THR A 25 -9.03 1.74 -11.34
C THR A 25 -8.43 2.07 -12.70
N ILE A 26 -7.20 2.54 -12.68
CA ILE A 26 -6.31 2.68 -13.85
C ILE A 26 -4.89 2.29 -13.44
N THR A 27 -4.09 1.82 -14.37
CA THR A 27 -2.66 1.56 -14.15
C THR A 27 -1.83 2.86 -14.20
N GLU A 28 -0.62 2.82 -13.64
CA GLU A 28 0.34 3.93 -13.79
C GLU A 28 0.71 4.18 -15.25
N ASP A 29 0.74 3.15 -16.10
CA ASP A 29 0.99 3.33 -17.54
C ASP A 29 -0.14 4.14 -18.20
N GLU A 30 -1.40 3.77 -17.95
CA GLU A 30 -2.57 4.49 -18.46
C GLU A 30 -2.62 5.93 -17.96
N LEU A 31 -2.25 6.17 -16.70
CA LEU A 31 -2.14 7.51 -16.14
C LEU A 31 -1.26 8.42 -17.01
N TYR A 32 -0.11 7.93 -17.46
CA TYR A 32 0.81 8.73 -18.28
C TYR A 32 0.44 8.72 -19.76
N SER A 33 0.10 7.56 -20.33
CA SER A 33 -0.13 7.40 -21.77
C SER A 33 -1.47 7.96 -22.24
N VAL A 34 -2.53 7.84 -21.43
CA VAL A 34 -3.89 8.28 -21.78
C VAL A 34 -4.24 9.61 -21.11
N TYR A 35 -3.88 9.78 -19.83
CA TYR A 35 -4.30 10.92 -19.03
C TYR A 35 -3.21 11.98 -18.81
N GLY A 36 -2.05 11.84 -19.46
CA GLY A 36 -0.97 12.83 -19.43
C GLY A 36 -0.41 13.10 -18.04
N GLY A 37 -0.39 12.07 -17.18
CA GLY A 37 0.10 12.14 -15.81
C GLY A 37 -0.89 12.72 -14.80
N LYS A 38 -2.12 13.05 -15.20
CA LYS A 38 -3.14 13.62 -14.32
C LYS A 38 -4.17 12.58 -13.96
N GLN A 39 -4.28 12.26 -12.67
CA GLN A 39 -5.24 11.28 -12.17
C GLN A 39 -6.68 11.76 -12.45
N PRO A 40 -7.48 11.00 -13.21
CA PRO A 40 -8.88 11.35 -13.44
C PRO A 40 -9.68 11.32 -12.13
N ALA A 41 -10.66 12.20 -12.01
CA ALA A 41 -11.54 12.22 -10.84
C ALA A 41 -12.27 10.87 -10.70
N GLY A 42 -12.29 10.32 -9.48
CA GLY A 42 -12.95 9.06 -9.17
C GLY A 42 -12.20 7.79 -9.60
N LYS A 43 -11.03 7.91 -10.24
CA LYS A 43 -10.15 6.78 -10.55
C LYS A 43 -9.04 6.65 -9.54
N VAL A 44 -8.73 5.43 -9.11
CA VAL A 44 -7.58 5.09 -8.27
C VAL A 44 -6.45 4.56 -9.15
N VAL A 45 -5.24 5.08 -8.98
CA VAL A 45 -4.06 4.62 -9.73
C VAL A 45 -3.47 3.40 -9.02
N ILE A 46 -3.45 2.27 -9.71
CA ILE A 46 -2.79 1.05 -9.27
C ILE A 46 -1.36 1.07 -9.81
N LYS A 47 -0.40 1.02 -8.87
CA LYS A 47 1.03 1.04 -9.15
C LYS A 47 1.77 0.15 -8.16
N ASP A 48 2.93 -0.35 -8.56
CA ASP A 48 3.81 -1.14 -7.71
C ASP A 48 5.22 -0.54 -7.60
N ARG A 49 5.87 -0.83 -6.49
CA ARG A 49 7.29 -0.55 -6.23
C ARG A 49 7.91 -1.77 -5.58
N ILE A 50 9.21 -1.94 -5.75
CA ILE A 50 9.96 -3.01 -5.07
C ILE A 50 10.04 -2.67 -3.57
N ALA A 51 10.05 -3.68 -2.70
CA ALA A 51 10.01 -3.50 -1.25
C ALA A 51 11.20 -2.69 -0.68
N ASP A 52 12.37 -2.68 -1.32
CA ASP A 52 13.52 -1.91 -0.87
C ASP A 52 13.43 -0.42 -1.23
N ILE A 53 12.99 -0.11 -2.46
CA ILE A 53 12.90 1.28 -2.93
C ILE A 53 11.75 2.03 -2.25
N ILE A 54 10.70 1.34 -1.81
CA ILE A 54 9.57 2.00 -1.14
C ILE A 54 9.98 2.66 0.18
N PHE A 55 10.95 2.11 0.94
CA PHE A 55 11.50 2.78 2.12
C PHE A 55 12.15 4.13 1.78
N GLN A 56 12.84 4.23 0.65
CA GLN A 56 13.44 5.48 0.20
C GLN A 56 12.37 6.46 -0.30
N LEU A 57 11.37 5.96 -1.04
CA LEU A 57 10.32 6.79 -1.60
C LEU A 57 9.37 7.35 -0.55
N LEU A 58 9.12 6.63 0.55
CA LEU A 58 8.32 7.16 1.66
C LEU A 58 9.01 8.35 2.34
N GLN A 59 10.34 8.30 2.49
CA GLN A 59 11.11 9.43 3.03
C GLN A 59 11.21 10.61 2.06
N LEU A 60 11.44 10.33 0.77
CA LEU A 60 11.77 11.37 -0.22
C LEU A 60 10.55 11.94 -0.94
N ARG A 61 9.49 11.14 -1.10
CA ARG A 61 8.29 11.42 -1.91
C ARG A 61 7.03 10.86 -1.24
N PRO A 62 6.76 11.13 0.05
CA PRO A 62 5.63 10.56 0.79
C PRO A 62 4.27 10.89 0.14
N GLU A 63 4.14 12.09 -0.43
CA GLU A 63 2.91 12.58 -1.05
C GLU A 63 2.46 11.77 -2.27
N GLU A 64 3.33 10.92 -2.84
CA GLU A 64 2.97 10.06 -3.95
C GLU A 64 2.20 8.80 -3.54
N PHE A 65 2.11 8.51 -2.24
CA PHE A 65 1.51 7.29 -1.72
C PHE A 65 0.33 7.62 -0.79
N SER A 66 -0.66 6.73 -0.77
CA SER A 66 -1.85 6.89 0.09
C SER A 66 -2.26 5.57 0.71
N VAL A 67 -2.43 4.54 -0.11
CA VAL A 67 -2.72 3.17 0.35
C VAL A 67 -1.60 2.25 -0.13
N LEU A 68 -1.03 1.48 0.79
CA LEU A 68 -0.05 0.43 0.50
C LEU A 68 -0.65 -0.92 0.85
N ALA A 69 -0.86 -1.76 -0.17
CA ALA A 69 -1.22 -3.15 0.00
C ALA A 69 0.04 -4.02 -0.12
N THR A 70 0.37 -4.78 0.92
CA THR A 70 1.61 -5.55 1.00
C THR A 70 1.36 -6.94 1.57
N MET A 71 2.34 -7.84 1.40
CA MET A 71 2.37 -9.10 2.14
C MET A 71 2.79 -8.85 3.59
N ASN A 72 2.41 -9.77 4.49
CA ASN A 72 2.56 -9.68 5.94
C ASN A 72 3.89 -9.03 6.40
N LEU A 73 5.04 -9.62 6.04
CA LEU A 73 6.35 -9.13 6.47
C LEU A 73 6.69 -7.72 5.96
N ASN A 74 6.34 -7.41 4.71
CA ASN A 74 6.60 -6.08 4.16
C ASN A 74 5.68 -5.04 4.81
N GLY A 75 4.44 -5.42 5.16
CA GLY A 75 3.50 -4.57 5.90
C GLY A 75 4.02 -4.23 7.30
N ASP A 76 4.51 -5.23 8.02
CA ASP A 76 5.14 -5.06 9.33
C ASP A 76 6.26 -4.02 9.27
N TYR A 77 7.27 -4.24 8.42
CA TYR A 77 8.43 -3.34 8.32
C TYR A 77 8.08 -1.93 7.84
N LEU A 78 7.19 -1.80 6.85
CA LEU A 78 6.84 -0.50 6.29
C LEU A 78 5.97 0.32 7.24
N SER A 79 5.02 -0.33 7.92
CA SER A 79 4.14 0.36 8.85
C SER A 79 4.91 0.95 10.04
N ASP A 80 5.89 0.21 10.57
CA ASP A 80 6.80 0.68 11.62
C ASP A 80 7.68 1.84 11.15
N ALA A 81 8.25 1.74 9.94
CA ALA A 81 9.08 2.80 9.37
C ALA A 81 8.28 4.11 9.18
N VAL A 82 7.07 4.03 8.62
CA VAL A 82 6.22 5.21 8.43
C VAL A 82 5.73 5.77 9.77
N ALA A 83 5.38 4.91 10.74
CA ALA A 83 5.03 5.36 12.08
C ALA A 83 6.19 6.14 12.73
N ALA A 84 7.43 5.65 12.59
CA ALA A 84 8.63 6.33 13.09
C ALA A 84 8.83 7.72 12.46
N GLU A 85 8.52 7.89 11.17
CA GLU A 85 8.63 9.18 10.48
C GLU A 85 7.67 10.24 11.03
N VAL A 86 6.52 9.84 11.57
CA VAL A 86 5.44 10.76 12.00
C VAL A 86 5.30 10.94 13.51
N GLY A 87 6.23 10.40 14.31
CA GLY A 87 6.22 10.55 15.78
C GLY A 87 6.26 9.24 16.58
N GLY A 88 6.43 8.11 15.91
CA GLY A 88 6.65 6.79 16.50
C GLY A 88 5.40 5.91 16.59
N ILE A 89 5.64 4.62 16.82
CA ILE A 89 4.59 3.58 16.93
C ILE A 89 3.61 3.82 18.10
N GLY A 90 4.02 4.61 19.10
CA GLY A 90 3.22 4.91 20.29
C GLY A 90 1.94 5.70 20.02
N ILE A 91 1.83 6.33 18.85
CA ILE A 91 0.64 7.07 18.41
C ILE A 91 -0.04 6.45 17.19
N ALA A 92 0.47 5.33 16.69
CA ALA A 92 -0.09 4.65 15.53
C ALA A 92 -1.35 3.85 15.92
N PRO A 93 -2.50 4.08 15.25
CA PRO A 93 -3.68 3.24 15.42
C PRO A 93 -3.54 1.93 14.64
N GLY A 94 -4.07 0.83 15.18
CA GLY A 94 -4.09 -0.49 14.56
C GLY A 94 -5.51 -1.02 14.39
N ALA A 95 -5.72 -1.77 13.32
CA ALA A 95 -6.98 -2.49 13.09
C ALA A 95 -6.70 -3.84 12.41
N ASN A 96 -7.27 -4.90 12.99
CA ASN A 96 -7.33 -6.23 12.41
C ASN A 96 -8.75 -6.46 11.90
N MET A 97 -8.93 -6.67 10.59
CA MET A 97 -10.24 -6.73 9.94
C MET A 97 -10.42 -8.00 9.10
N ALA A 98 -11.63 -8.53 9.10
CA ALA A 98 -12.13 -9.60 8.23
C ALA A 98 -13.54 -9.23 7.72
N ASP A 99 -14.22 -10.15 7.01
CA ASP A 99 -15.49 -9.85 6.32
C ASP A 99 -16.62 -9.36 7.25
N HIS A 100 -16.67 -9.85 8.48
CA HIS A 100 -17.77 -9.59 9.42
C HIS A 100 -17.31 -9.19 10.84
N VAL A 101 -16.01 -9.05 11.05
CA VAL A 101 -15.44 -8.72 12.36
C VAL A 101 -14.23 -7.81 12.22
N ALA A 102 -14.12 -6.84 13.11
CA ALA A 102 -12.97 -5.96 13.23
C ALA A 102 -12.58 -5.81 14.70
N VAL A 103 -11.27 -5.83 14.96
CA VAL A 103 -10.67 -5.59 16.28
C VAL A 103 -9.76 -4.38 16.14
N PHE A 104 -9.99 -3.37 16.98
CA PHE A 104 -9.21 -2.14 17.02
C PHE A 104 -8.32 -2.17 18.26
N GLU A 105 -7.01 -2.06 18.07
CA GLU A 105 -6.02 -2.11 19.14
C GLU A 105 -4.92 -1.09 18.89
N ALA A 106 -4.21 -0.71 19.96
CA ALA A 106 -3.03 0.13 19.81
C ALA A 106 -1.92 -0.68 19.12
N THR A 107 -1.17 -0.06 18.19
CA THR A 107 -0.06 -0.73 17.50
C THR A 107 1.10 -1.01 18.47
N HIS A 108 1.22 -0.23 19.54
CA HIS A 108 2.25 -0.44 20.55
C HIS A 108 1.94 -1.64 21.45
N GLY A 109 2.97 -2.42 21.77
CA GLY A 109 2.87 -3.47 22.78
C GLY A 109 2.74 -2.93 24.21
N THR A 110 2.83 -3.81 25.20
CA THR A 110 2.66 -3.47 26.62
C THR A 110 3.77 -2.61 27.22
N ALA A 111 4.87 -2.37 26.50
CA ALA A 111 6.03 -1.56 26.92
C ALA A 111 6.43 -1.76 28.41
N PRO A 112 7.10 -2.88 28.76
CA PRO A 112 7.56 -3.15 30.12
C PRO A 112 8.75 -2.28 30.56
#